data_AF-A0A1E5PJQ5-F1
#
_entry.id   AF-A0A1E5PJQ5-F1
#
_cell.length_a   1.000
_cell.length_b   1.000
_cell.length_c   1.000
_cell.angle_alpha   90.00
_cell.angle_beta   90.00
_cell.angle_gamma   90.00
#
_symmetry.space_group_name_H-M   'P 1'
#
loop_
_entity.id
_entity.type
_entity.pdbx_description
1 polymer ?
#
loop_
_entity_poly.entity_id
_entity_poly.type
_entity_poly.pdbx_seq_one_letter_code
_entity_poly.pdbx_strand_id
1 'polypeptide(L)'
;MPRARPPGRRALLRGTLAASAALALPAGAGRAAAAPAQVFSGRPRATWGVQTGDVTSSSGLVWVRSDRPARMIVETAATESFRHARRWHGPLLGPGTDFTGTTLLRGLPSGEQVHYRVTLADPDDPRRSGEPFRGTFRTASAKRRAGVRFLWSGDIAGQGWGINPDIGGYRVYEEMRRLDPDFFLCSGDTVYADGVIQPSVTLPDGRVWRNITTPEKSKVAETLDEFRGNFRYNLLDEHVRRFNAQVPSIVQWDDHEVRNNWYPGQILDDARYTEKNVDVLAARSMRAFGEYFPVSTLHARVEPRKDDDRRIYRVVRQGPLLDVFVLDMRTYRNANSPGRQPDDATGILGAEQLAWLKRELSRSRAVWKVIASDMPLGIVVPDGAANFEAVAQGDSGAPLGRELQIAELLRHIKHARVTGTVWLTADVHYTSAQHYDPSRAAFKDFAPFWEFVSGPLAAGGFPAGRLDATFGPDQVFVKAPSRANVSPMESPQYFGEVEIDGGSGELTVRLRAEGGVVLFSKVLQPGRVGL
;
A
#
# COMPACT_ATOMS: atom_id res chain seq x y z
N MET A 1 38.71 74.34 40.09
CA MET A 1 37.36 74.67 40.61
C MET A 1 37.12 76.17 40.42
N PRO A 2 35.87 76.69 40.34
CA PRO A 2 34.55 76.04 40.18
C PRO A 2 33.60 76.64 39.08
N ARG A 3 32.49 75.92 38.80
CA ARG A 3 31.10 76.29 38.35
C ARG A 3 30.78 77.75 37.87
N ALA A 4 30.21 78.01 36.67
CA ALA A 4 28.78 77.88 36.19
C ALA A 4 27.93 79.18 36.34
N ARG A 5 26.89 79.56 35.55
CA ARG A 5 26.09 79.00 34.40
C ARG A 5 25.41 80.15 33.55
N PRO A 6 24.80 79.92 32.34
CA PRO A 6 24.13 80.90 31.43
C PRO A 6 22.57 80.92 31.60
N PRO A 7 21.63 81.49 30.75
CA PRO A 7 21.68 81.88 29.30
C PRO A 7 20.79 83.09 28.80
N GLY A 8 20.65 83.30 27.46
CA GLY A 8 19.63 84.20 26.84
C GLY A 8 19.67 84.37 25.29
N ARG A 9 18.76 83.70 24.55
CA ARG A 9 18.66 83.53 23.06
C ARG A 9 18.53 84.78 22.14
N ARG A 10 19.20 84.75 20.97
CA ARG A 10 18.62 84.69 19.58
C ARG A 10 19.73 84.61 18.51
N ALA A 11 19.56 83.83 17.43
CA ALA A 11 20.50 83.79 16.29
C ALA A 11 19.82 83.37 14.97
N LEU A 12 20.41 83.80 13.85
CA LEU A 12 20.00 83.51 12.47
C LEU A 12 20.96 82.51 11.78
N LEU A 13 20.45 81.86 10.73
CA LEU A 13 21.11 81.16 9.62
C LEU A 13 22.65 81.32 9.41
N ARG A 14 23.35 80.17 9.27
CA ARG A 14 24.20 79.73 8.11
C ARG A 14 25.24 78.68 8.54
N GLY A 15 25.70 77.82 7.60
CA GLY A 15 27.04 77.22 7.68
C GLY A 15 27.13 75.69 7.78
N THR A 16 27.49 75.08 6.65
CA THR A 16 27.98 73.72 6.36
C THR A 16 28.94 73.00 7.34
N LEU A 17 28.81 71.65 7.32
CA LEU A 17 29.84 70.58 7.45
C LEU A 17 30.21 69.94 8.81
N ALA A 18 30.32 68.60 8.72
CA ALA A 18 31.05 67.61 9.54
C ALA A 18 30.39 66.92 10.77
N ALA A 19 30.41 65.57 10.69
CA ALA A 19 30.52 64.56 11.76
C ALA A 19 29.41 64.37 12.83
N SER A 20 28.64 63.29 12.61
CA SER A 20 28.36 62.20 13.59
C SER A 20 27.36 62.38 14.75
N ALA A 21 26.47 61.37 14.81
CA ALA A 21 25.81 60.75 15.98
C ALA A 21 24.36 61.16 16.37
N ALA A 22 23.62 60.10 16.75
CA ALA A 22 22.38 60.05 17.54
C ALA A 22 21.01 60.43 16.90
N LEU A 23 20.37 59.37 16.38
CA LEU A 23 19.03 58.91 16.80
C LEU A 23 17.82 59.87 16.73
N ALA A 24 17.04 59.69 15.66
CA ALA A 24 15.58 59.77 15.73
C ALA A 24 14.97 58.61 14.92
N LEU A 25 14.26 57.70 15.58
CA LEU A 25 13.48 56.64 14.94
C LEU A 25 12.19 57.22 14.32
N PRO A 26 11.76 56.69 13.17
CA PRO A 26 10.36 56.30 13.01
C PRO A 26 10.21 54.78 13.08
N ALA A 27 9.16 54.33 13.76
CA ALA A 27 8.79 52.93 13.84
C ALA A 27 8.16 52.41 12.51
N GLY A 28 7.95 51.10 12.41
CA GLY A 28 6.87 50.58 11.55
C GLY A 28 7.25 49.79 10.29
N ALA A 29 8.41 49.13 10.25
CA ALA A 29 8.64 48.06 9.26
C ALA A 29 9.29 46.86 9.95
N GLY A 30 8.48 46.04 10.61
CA GLY A 30 8.89 44.75 11.14
C GLY A 30 9.25 43.80 10.00
N ARG A 31 10.49 43.88 9.52
CA ARG A 31 11.08 42.84 8.67
C ARG A 31 10.98 41.54 9.45
N ALA A 32 10.11 40.63 9.01
CA ALA A 32 10.21 39.24 9.39
C ALA A 32 11.64 38.81 9.04
N ALA A 33 12.46 38.57 10.05
CA ALA A 33 13.81 38.07 9.85
C ALA A 33 13.65 36.67 9.27
N ALA A 34 13.81 36.55 7.95
CA ALA A 34 13.97 35.27 7.30
C ALA A 34 15.15 34.58 8.00
N ALA A 35 14.86 33.53 8.77
CA ALA A 35 15.89 32.75 9.44
C ALA A 35 16.89 32.30 8.36
N PRO A 36 18.21 32.44 8.57
CA PRO A 36 19.16 32.21 7.49
C PRO A 36 18.98 30.79 6.95
N ALA A 37 18.80 30.65 5.63
CA ALA A 37 18.66 29.32 5.00
C ALA A 37 19.86 28.39 5.30
N GLN A 38 20.99 28.99 5.69
CA GLN A 38 22.21 28.35 6.19
C GLN A 38 22.05 27.62 7.55
N VAL A 39 21.01 27.88 8.35
CA VAL A 39 20.75 27.14 9.62
C VAL A 39 20.06 25.79 9.37
N PHE A 40 19.50 25.60 8.17
CA PHE A 40 18.89 24.34 7.72
C PHE A 40 19.80 23.49 6.84
N SER A 41 20.99 23.99 6.44
CA SER A 41 21.95 23.17 5.69
C SER A 41 22.51 22.07 6.59
N GLY A 42 22.52 20.83 6.08
CA GLY A 42 23.05 19.66 6.79
C GLY A 42 22.00 18.78 7.48
N ARG A 43 20.86 19.34 7.94
CA ARG A 43 19.82 18.58 8.65
C ARG A 43 19.13 17.56 7.72
N PRO A 44 18.95 16.28 8.14
CA PRO A 44 18.18 15.29 7.39
C PRO A 44 16.71 15.67 7.19
N ARG A 45 16.09 15.20 6.11
CA ARG A 45 14.69 15.45 5.74
C ARG A 45 13.99 14.18 5.23
N ALA A 46 12.69 14.04 5.50
CA ALA A 46 11.88 12.93 4.99
C ALA A 46 10.85 13.38 3.94
N THR A 47 11.31 13.91 2.80
CA THR A 47 10.43 14.47 1.75
C THR A 47 9.48 13.44 1.11
N TRP A 48 9.82 12.15 1.19
CA TRP A 48 8.98 11.01 0.79
C TRP A 48 7.89 10.65 1.83
N GLY A 49 7.80 11.41 2.93
CA GLY A 49 6.80 11.22 3.98
C GLY A 49 7.15 10.12 4.98
N VAL A 50 6.11 9.72 5.72
CA VAL A 50 6.11 8.65 6.72
C VAL A 50 4.92 7.75 6.46
N GLN A 51 5.02 6.48 6.82
CA GLN A 51 3.91 5.53 6.67
C GLN A 51 3.84 4.55 7.84
N THR A 52 2.70 3.88 8.00
CA THR A 52 2.52 2.81 9.00
C THR A 52 1.92 1.56 8.38
N GLY A 53 2.15 0.41 9.01
CA GLY A 53 1.61 -0.86 8.54
C GLY A 53 1.70 -1.99 9.56
N ASP A 54 1.05 -3.09 9.24
CA ASP A 54 0.82 -4.25 10.12
C ASP A 54 0.44 -3.83 11.57
N VAL A 55 -0.42 -2.82 11.67
CA VAL A 55 -0.93 -2.31 12.94
C VAL A 55 -1.88 -3.33 13.54
N THR A 56 -1.66 -3.66 14.82
CA THR A 56 -2.45 -4.60 15.61
C THR A 56 -3.10 -3.88 16.79
N SER A 57 -3.66 -4.62 17.73
CA SER A 57 -4.18 -4.07 18.99
C SER A 57 -3.12 -3.59 19.98
N SER A 58 -1.83 -3.86 19.73
CA SER A 58 -0.75 -3.53 20.69
C SER A 58 0.60 -3.20 20.04
N SER A 59 0.70 -3.27 18.72
CA SER A 59 1.92 -3.01 17.96
C SER A 59 1.61 -2.36 16.62
N GLY A 60 2.64 -1.84 15.97
CA GLY A 60 2.58 -1.35 14.60
C GLY A 60 3.97 -0.99 14.11
N LEU A 61 4.16 -0.93 12.80
CA LEU A 61 5.41 -0.48 12.20
C LEU A 61 5.28 0.98 11.77
N VAL A 62 6.33 1.77 12.01
CA VAL A 62 6.47 3.12 11.47
C VAL A 62 7.68 3.14 10.54
N TRP A 63 7.49 3.59 9.31
CA TRP A 63 8.51 3.70 8.28
C TRP A 63 8.78 5.16 7.89
N VAL A 64 10.01 5.42 7.46
CA VAL A 64 10.45 6.71 6.89
C VAL A 64 11.55 6.48 5.85
N ARG A 65 11.72 7.41 4.91
CA ARG A 65 12.93 7.55 4.09
C ARG A 65 13.58 8.92 4.28
N SER A 66 14.89 8.94 4.51
CA SER A 66 15.70 10.15 4.64
C SER A 66 16.31 10.59 3.29
N ASP A 67 16.70 11.87 3.19
CA ASP A 67 17.48 12.41 2.06
C ASP A 67 18.99 12.15 2.17
N ARG A 68 19.46 11.69 3.33
CA ARG A 68 20.87 11.49 3.71
C ARG A 68 21.02 10.51 4.88
N PRO A 69 22.24 10.11 5.30
CA PRO A 69 22.43 9.30 6.50
C PRO A 69 21.77 9.94 7.72
N ALA A 70 20.99 9.17 8.49
CA ALA A 70 20.25 9.71 9.62
C ALA A 70 19.89 8.64 10.66
N ARG A 71 19.85 9.00 11.94
CA ARG A 71 19.24 8.19 13.00
C ARG A 71 17.73 8.46 13.02
N MET A 72 16.93 7.41 12.86
CA MET A 72 15.48 7.49 13.03
C MET A 72 15.11 7.57 14.52
N ILE A 73 14.22 8.49 14.88
CA ILE A 73 13.60 8.57 16.21
C ILE A 73 12.09 8.65 15.99
N VAL A 74 11.34 7.72 16.60
CA VAL A 74 9.87 7.71 16.55
C VAL A 74 9.33 8.10 17.90
N GLU A 75 8.32 8.97 17.93
CA GLU A 75 7.58 9.31 19.14
C GLU A 75 6.08 9.12 18.90
N THR A 76 5.36 8.61 19.90
CA THR A 76 3.89 8.49 19.87
C THR A 76 3.24 9.10 21.09
N ALA A 77 2.04 9.66 20.93
CA ALA A 77 1.22 10.20 22.00
C ALA A 77 -0.27 10.02 21.71
N ALA A 78 -1.11 10.16 22.74
CA ALA A 78 -2.57 10.14 22.61
C ALA A 78 -3.15 11.44 21.98
N THR A 79 -2.34 12.49 21.83
CA THR A 79 -2.74 13.77 21.20
C THR A 79 -1.59 14.37 20.40
N GLU A 80 -1.92 15.22 19.43
CA GLU A 80 -0.97 15.99 18.61
C GLU A 80 -0.02 16.94 19.39
N SER A 81 -0.28 17.14 20.68
CA SER A 81 0.58 17.94 21.57
C SER A 81 1.88 17.24 21.95
N PHE A 82 1.96 15.91 21.79
CA PHE A 82 3.09 15.07 22.22
C PHE A 82 3.50 15.23 23.71
N ARG A 83 2.58 15.70 24.56
CA ARG A 83 2.75 15.58 26.02
C ARG A 83 2.78 14.10 26.42
N HIS A 84 3.72 13.74 27.30
CA HIS A 84 3.99 12.36 27.72
C HIS A 84 4.24 11.39 26.55
N ALA A 85 4.87 11.87 25.47
CA ALA A 85 5.22 11.04 24.34
C ALA A 85 6.13 9.88 24.74
N ARG A 86 5.81 8.69 24.25
CA ARG A 86 6.68 7.51 24.28
C ARG A 86 7.65 7.61 23.12
N ARG A 87 8.92 7.22 23.32
CA ARG A 87 9.98 7.33 22.31
C ARG A 87 10.61 5.97 22.01
N TRP A 88 10.88 5.72 20.73
CA TRP A 88 11.65 4.60 20.21
C TRP A 88 12.83 5.11 19.41
N HIS A 89 13.99 4.48 19.61
CA HIS A 89 15.17 4.72 18.78
C HIS A 89 15.15 3.70 17.63
N GLY A 90 15.04 4.21 16.41
CA GLY A 90 14.99 3.41 15.19
C GLY A 90 16.38 3.11 14.61
N PRO A 91 16.41 2.49 13.43
CA PRO A 91 17.65 2.15 12.73
C PRO A 91 18.48 3.38 12.34
N LEU A 92 19.73 3.12 11.95
CA LEU A 92 20.53 4.06 11.17
C LEU A 92 20.11 3.91 9.71
N LEU A 93 19.61 5.00 9.12
CA LEU A 93 19.25 5.11 7.72
C LEU A 93 20.52 5.40 6.92
N GLY A 94 20.75 4.67 5.83
CA GLY A 94 21.96 4.82 5.01
C GLY A 94 21.79 4.23 3.61
N PRO A 95 22.80 4.35 2.73
CA PRO A 95 22.69 3.91 1.33
C PRO A 95 22.42 2.41 1.18
N GLY A 96 22.80 1.60 2.17
CA GLY A 96 22.51 0.17 2.21
C GLY A 96 21.01 -0.17 2.15
N THR A 97 20.14 0.68 2.67
CA THR A 97 18.67 0.55 2.64
C THR A 97 18.00 1.64 1.81
N ASP A 98 18.74 2.29 0.89
CA ASP A 98 18.28 3.50 0.20
C ASP A 98 17.70 4.58 1.15
N PHE A 99 18.35 4.73 2.30
CA PHE A 99 17.96 5.66 3.37
C PHE A 99 16.55 5.42 3.95
N THR A 100 15.93 4.27 3.68
CA THR A 100 14.70 3.83 4.32
C THR A 100 14.97 3.15 5.66
N GLY A 101 13.96 3.11 6.52
CA GLY A 101 14.00 2.32 7.74
C GLY A 101 12.67 2.25 8.47
N THR A 102 12.47 1.13 9.13
CA THR A 102 11.24 0.77 9.84
C THR A 102 11.53 0.55 11.32
N THR A 103 10.66 1.06 12.19
CA THR A 103 10.71 0.83 13.64
C THR A 103 9.46 0.11 14.10
N LEU A 104 9.62 -1.01 14.81
CA LEU A 104 8.51 -1.75 15.43
C LEU A 104 8.14 -1.15 16.78
N LEU A 105 6.93 -0.62 16.86
CA LEU A 105 6.32 -0.15 18.10
C LEU A 105 5.63 -1.31 18.82
N ARG A 106 5.74 -1.35 20.15
CA ARG A 106 5.11 -2.37 21.02
C ARG A 106 4.47 -1.70 22.24
N GLY A 107 3.49 -2.37 22.83
CA GLY A 107 2.79 -1.88 24.03
C GLY A 107 1.89 -0.68 23.75
N LEU A 108 1.45 -0.50 22.50
CA LEU A 108 0.46 0.52 22.13
C LEU A 108 -0.88 0.22 22.82
N PRO A 109 -1.68 1.25 23.18
CA PRO A 109 -3.03 1.04 23.68
C PRO A 109 -3.94 0.49 22.56
N SER A 110 -4.96 -0.32 22.90
CA SER A 110 -5.83 -0.99 21.93
C SER A 110 -7.11 -0.20 21.66
N GLY A 111 -7.47 -0.06 20.38
CA GLY A 111 -8.70 0.64 19.94
C GLY A 111 -8.58 2.16 19.98
N GLU A 112 -7.38 2.70 20.14
CA GLU A 112 -7.14 4.14 20.36
C GLU A 112 -6.56 4.82 19.13
N GLN A 113 -6.83 6.12 19.00
CA GLN A 113 -6.10 6.97 18.07
C GLN A 113 -4.69 7.24 18.60
N VAL A 114 -3.68 6.87 17.82
CA VAL A 114 -2.28 7.18 18.10
C VAL A 114 -1.81 8.29 17.17
N HIS A 115 -1.34 9.40 17.73
CA HIS A 115 -0.55 10.38 16.99
C HIS A 115 0.92 9.96 17.05
N TYR A 116 1.62 9.99 15.92
CA TYR A 116 3.04 9.71 15.86
C TYR A 116 3.81 10.81 15.12
N ARG A 117 5.10 10.90 15.42
CA ARG A 117 6.04 11.73 14.65
C ARG A 117 7.38 11.02 14.51
N VAL A 118 8.03 11.26 13.38
CA VAL A 118 9.38 10.77 13.08
C VAL A 118 10.32 11.95 12.96
N THR A 119 11.35 11.97 13.78
CA THR A 119 12.45 12.93 13.70
C THR A 119 13.67 12.22 13.15
N LEU A 120 14.35 12.86 12.20
CA LEU A 120 15.60 12.37 11.63
C LEU A 120 16.76 13.20 12.18
N ALA A 121 17.64 12.58 12.95
CA ALA A 121 18.84 13.20 13.48
C ALA A 121 20.06 12.87 12.62
N ASP A 122 20.93 13.85 12.37
CA ASP A 122 22.28 13.59 11.88
C ASP A 122 22.99 12.59 12.83
N PRO A 123 23.63 11.52 12.31
CA PRO A 123 24.13 10.44 13.15
C PRO A 123 25.38 10.81 13.95
N ASP A 124 26.12 11.84 13.50
CA ASP A 124 27.39 12.28 14.09
C ASP A 124 27.21 13.50 15.00
N ASP A 125 26.17 14.32 14.76
CA ASP A 125 25.75 15.40 15.65
C ASP A 125 24.21 15.48 15.78
N PRO A 126 23.62 14.82 16.80
CA PRO A 126 22.17 14.81 17.03
C PRO A 126 21.51 16.19 17.17
N ARG A 127 22.27 17.26 17.43
CA ARG A 127 21.76 18.64 17.45
C ARG A 127 21.30 19.11 16.07
N ARG A 128 21.83 18.52 14.99
CA ARG A 128 21.38 18.72 13.60
C ARG A 128 20.19 17.80 13.26
N SER A 129 19.16 17.83 14.12
CA SER A 129 17.88 17.16 13.85
C SER A 129 17.01 17.95 12.87
N GLY A 130 16.40 17.24 11.93
CA GLY A 130 15.37 17.76 11.03
C GLY A 130 14.03 18.02 11.72
N GLU A 131 13.10 18.63 10.99
CA GLU A 131 11.73 18.83 11.48
C GLU A 131 10.98 17.49 11.59
N PRO A 132 10.10 17.32 12.60
CA PRO A 132 9.37 16.07 12.82
C PRO A 132 8.22 15.89 11.82
N PHE A 133 8.25 14.79 11.06
CA PHE A 133 7.17 14.40 10.15
C PHE A 133 6.08 13.70 10.95
N ARG A 134 4.85 14.19 10.87
CA ARG A 134 3.72 13.78 11.71
C ARG A 134 2.75 12.87 10.96
N GLY A 135 2.09 12.00 11.71
CA GLY A 135 1.00 11.17 11.23
C GLY A 135 0.10 10.67 12.35
N THR A 136 -0.90 9.89 11.97
CA THR A 136 -1.86 9.24 12.87
C THR A 136 -2.12 7.81 12.42
N PHE A 137 -2.59 6.96 13.33
CA PHE A 137 -3.24 5.69 13.01
C PHE A 137 -4.17 5.26 14.14
N ARG A 138 -5.09 4.34 13.89
CA ARG A 138 -5.87 3.67 14.94
C ARG A 138 -5.30 2.28 15.20
N THR A 139 -5.15 1.89 16.46
CA THR A 139 -4.82 0.50 16.80
C THR A 139 -6.06 -0.37 16.75
N ALA A 140 -5.90 -1.66 16.41
CA ALA A 140 -7.01 -2.59 16.40
C ALA A 140 -7.68 -2.68 17.78
N SER A 141 -9.01 -2.75 17.82
CA SER A 141 -9.74 -2.87 19.08
C SER A 141 -9.84 -4.31 19.55
N ALA A 142 -9.39 -4.61 20.76
CA ALA A 142 -9.70 -5.86 21.44
C ALA A 142 -11.19 -5.96 21.84
N LYS A 143 -11.94 -4.84 21.79
CA LYS A 143 -13.38 -4.78 22.09
C LYS A 143 -14.19 -4.87 20.81
N ARG A 144 -14.94 -5.96 20.63
CA ARG A 144 -15.85 -6.18 19.49
C ARG A 144 -16.74 -4.96 19.16
N ARG A 145 -17.23 -4.25 20.18
CA ARG A 145 -18.14 -3.10 20.05
C ARG A 145 -17.58 -1.91 19.23
N ALA A 146 -16.28 -1.85 18.96
CA ALA A 146 -15.69 -0.78 18.16
C ALA A 146 -15.98 -0.89 16.64
N GLY A 147 -16.35 -2.07 16.15
CA GLY A 147 -16.41 -2.34 14.71
C GLY A 147 -15.02 -2.43 14.07
N VAL A 148 -14.99 -2.52 12.74
CA VAL A 148 -13.80 -2.32 11.89
C VAL A 148 -14.26 -1.68 10.57
N ARG A 149 -13.57 -0.66 10.07
CA ARG A 149 -13.72 -0.17 8.69
C ARG A 149 -12.37 -0.20 7.97
N PHE A 150 -12.31 -0.77 6.78
CA PHE A 150 -11.10 -0.75 5.95
C PHE A 150 -11.43 -0.61 4.47
N LEU A 151 -10.41 -0.21 3.69
CA LEU A 151 -10.50 -0.11 2.24
C LEU A 151 -9.58 -1.15 1.58
N TRP A 152 -9.85 -1.57 0.35
CA TRP A 152 -8.91 -2.39 -0.44
C TRP A 152 -8.87 -2.02 -1.92
N SER A 153 -7.72 -2.20 -2.55
CA SER A 153 -7.53 -2.11 -4.00
C SER A 153 -6.11 -2.59 -4.40
N GLY A 154 -5.83 -2.69 -5.71
CA GLY A 154 -4.47 -2.79 -6.26
C GLY A 154 -4.17 -1.75 -7.36
N ASP A 155 -3.16 -2.07 -8.17
CA ASP A 155 -2.92 -1.53 -9.52
C ASP A 155 -2.52 -0.03 -9.56
N ILE A 156 -1.25 0.28 -9.28
CA ILE A 156 -0.73 1.65 -9.07
C ILE A 156 0.45 1.99 -9.99
N ALA A 157 0.26 3.01 -10.84
CA ALA A 157 1.18 3.54 -11.86
C ALA A 157 1.38 2.63 -13.09
N GLY A 158 0.28 2.02 -13.58
CA GLY A 158 0.28 0.96 -14.58
C GLY A 158 -0.01 1.37 -16.02
N GLN A 159 0.47 0.55 -16.95
CA GLN A 159 0.28 0.64 -18.42
C GLN A 159 0.51 2.04 -19.03
N GLY A 160 1.38 2.85 -18.42
CA GLY A 160 1.75 4.20 -18.84
C GLY A 160 1.03 5.34 -18.11
N TRP A 161 0.10 5.05 -17.20
CA TRP A 161 -0.68 6.04 -16.44
C TRP A 161 -0.03 6.30 -15.07
N GLY A 162 1.03 7.11 -15.06
CA GLY A 162 1.69 7.59 -13.84
C GLY A 162 1.04 8.82 -13.22
N ILE A 163 1.78 9.55 -12.37
CA ILE A 163 1.27 10.74 -11.68
C ILE A 163 1.03 11.87 -12.70
N ASN A 164 -0.23 12.28 -12.87
CA ASN A 164 -0.61 13.39 -13.73
C ASN A 164 -0.93 14.67 -12.93
N PRO A 165 -0.03 15.67 -12.88
CA PRO A 165 -0.24 16.87 -12.09
C PRO A 165 -1.35 17.78 -12.63
N ASP A 166 -1.68 17.70 -13.93
CA ASP A 166 -2.73 18.54 -14.55
C ASP A 166 -4.13 18.21 -14.00
N ILE A 167 -4.31 16.98 -13.48
CA ILE A 167 -5.55 16.53 -12.80
C ILE A 167 -5.39 16.44 -11.28
N GLY A 168 -4.25 16.86 -10.72
CA GLY A 168 -3.95 16.83 -9.28
C GLY A 168 -3.29 15.56 -8.76
N GLY A 169 -2.79 14.67 -9.62
CA GLY A 169 -2.17 13.41 -9.21
C GLY A 169 -3.19 12.33 -8.84
N TYR A 170 -2.84 11.44 -7.90
CA TYR A 170 -3.68 10.30 -7.53
C TYR A 170 -4.79 10.68 -6.52
N ARG A 171 -5.75 11.49 -6.96
CA ARG A 171 -6.82 12.05 -6.10
C ARG A 171 -7.61 10.98 -5.32
N VAL A 172 -7.81 9.78 -5.88
CA VAL A 172 -8.44 8.64 -5.21
C VAL A 172 -7.85 8.38 -3.80
N TYR A 173 -6.55 8.58 -3.56
CA TYR A 173 -5.96 8.42 -2.24
C TYR A 173 -6.47 9.45 -1.22
N GLU A 174 -6.77 10.69 -1.64
CA GLU A 174 -7.38 11.70 -0.77
C GLU A 174 -8.86 11.43 -0.52
N GLU A 175 -9.59 10.83 -1.47
CA GLU A 175 -10.95 10.34 -1.24
C GLU A 175 -10.95 9.18 -0.24
N MET A 176 -10.10 8.16 -0.45
CA MET A 176 -9.92 7.04 0.46
C MET A 176 -9.52 7.51 1.87
N ARG A 177 -8.59 8.47 2.00
CA ARG A 177 -8.18 9.05 3.28
C ARG A 177 -9.35 9.71 4.03
N ARG A 178 -10.30 10.33 3.32
CA ARG A 178 -11.45 11.03 3.90
C ARG A 178 -12.54 10.09 4.44
N LEU A 179 -12.51 8.81 4.10
CA LEU A 179 -13.42 7.80 4.66
C LEU A 179 -13.01 7.34 6.08
N ASP A 180 -11.88 7.84 6.61
CA ASP A 180 -11.29 7.50 7.92
C ASP A 180 -11.26 5.98 8.19
N PRO A 181 -10.62 5.16 7.32
CA PRO A 181 -10.50 3.73 7.55
C PRO A 181 -9.44 3.41 8.62
N ASP A 182 -9.65 2.31 9.35
CA ASP A 182 -8.69 1.79 10.32
C ASP A 182 -7.40 1.30 9.65
N PHE A 183 -7.50 0.80 8.41
CA PHE A 183 -6.38 0.44 7.53
C PHE A 183 -6.79 0.36 6.05
N PHE A 184 -5.79 0.24 5.18
CA PHE A 184 -5.92 -0.08 3.76
C PHE A 184 -5.25 -1.41 3.45
N LEU A 185 -5.90 -2.26 2.65
CA LEU A 185 -5.35 -3.48 2.09
C LEU A 185 -4.93 -3.22 0.65
N CYS A 186 -3.63 -3.26 0.37
CA CYS A 186 -3.11 -3.19 -0.99
C CYS A 186 -2.89 -4.62 -1.50
N SER A 187 -3.70 -5.08 -2.45
CA SER A 187 -3.70 -6.45 -2.97
C SER A 187 -2.66 -6.69 -4.09
N GLY A 188 -1.51 -6.02 -4.03
CA GLY A 188 -0.48 -6.10 -5.07
C GLY A 188 -0.47 -4.91 -6.04
N ASP A 189 0.33 -5.04 -7.11
CA ASP A 189 0.64 -4.01 -8.10
C ASP A 189 0.91 -2.63 -7.49
N THR A 190 1.71 -2.62 -6.41
CA THR A 190 2.12 -1.39 -5.73
C THR A 190 3.00 -0.50 -6.59
N VAL A 191 3.60 -1.08 -7.64
CA VAL A 191 4.37 -0.45 -8.72
C VAL A 191 4.27 -1.29 -9.99
N TYR A 192 4.52 -0.66 -11.14
CA TYR A 192 4.85 -1.36 -12.39
C TYR A 192 6.34 -1.22 -12.68
N ALA A 193 7.13 -2.19 -12.24
CA ALA A 193 8.59 -2.20 -12.41
C ALA A 193 9.02 -2.45 -13.87
N ASP A 194 8.14 -3.01 -14.68
CA ASP A 194 8.31 -3.32 -16.10
C ASP A 194 7.49 -2.41 -17.05
N GLY A 195 6.66 -1.52 -16.47
CA GLY A 195 5.83 -0.56 -17.17
C GLY A 195 6.55 0.78 -17.38
N VAL A 196 6.89 1.08 -18.63
CA VAL A 196 7.47 2.39 -19.01
C VAL A 196 6.40 3.48 -18.97
N ILE A 197 6.68 4.56 -18.25
CA ILE A 197 5.81 5.74 -18.16
C ILE A 197 6.33 6.80 -19.13
N GLN A 198 5.61 6.99 -20.24
CA GLN A 198 5.92 8.02 -21.24
C GLN A 198 5.59 9.43 -20.70
N PRO A 199 6.32 10.50 -21.09
CA PRO A 199 6.04 11.86 -20.62
C PRO A 199 4.60 12.35 -20.92
N SER A 200 4.01 11.89 -22.01
CA SER A 200 2.61 12.17 -22.34
C SER A 200 1.97 11.08 -23.19
N VAL A 201 0.64 10.97 -23.09
CA VAL A 201 -0.20 10.09 -23.93
C VAL A 201 -1.39 10.90 -24.44
N THR A 202 -1.62 10.90 -25.75
CA THR A 202 -2.80 11.51 -26.37
C THR A 202 -3.96 10.52 -26.34
N LEU A 203 -5.09 10.93 -25.77
CA LEU A 203 -6.31 10.12 -25.64
C LEU A 203 -7.11 10.10 -26.96
N PRO A 204 -8.02 9.13 -27.16
CA PRO A 204 -8.84 9.04 -28.38
C PRO A 204 -9.70 10.28 -28.68
N ASP A 205 -10.01 11.10 -27.67
CA ASP A 205 -10.77 12.35 -27.80
C ASP A 205 -9.90 13.62 -27.92
N GLY A 206 -8.57 13.45 -28.06
CA GLY A 206 -7.62 14.55 -28.21
C GLY A 206 -7.17 15.21 -26.90
N ARG A 207 -7.69 14.82 -25.73
CA ARG A 207 -7.10 15.20 -24.44
C ARG A 207 -5.70 14.58 -24.31
N VAL A 208 -4.86 15.18 -23.46
CA VAL A 208 -3.48 14.71 -23.23
C VAL A 208 -3.29 14.42 -21.75
N TRP A 209 -2.90 13.19 -21.43
CA TRP A 209 -2.36 12.81 -20.13
C TRP A 209 -0.89 13.19 -20.09
N ARG A 210 -0.42 13.84 -19.03
CA ARG A 210 0.99 14.21 -18.83
C ARG A 210 1.51 13.55 -17.57
N ASN A 211 2.58 12.80 -17.67
CA ASN A 211 3.17 12.11 -16.52
C ASN A 211 4.34 12.91 -15.94
N ILE A 212 4.48 12.88 -14.62
CA ILE A 212 5.81 12.98 -13.99
C ILE A 212 6.61 11.75 -14.43
N THR A 213 7.86 11.94 -14.87
CA THR A 213 8.76 10.84 -15.25
C THR A 213 10.04 10.85 -14.43
N THR A 214 10.61 9.67 -14.18
CA THR A 214 11.96 9.51 -13.61
C THR A 214 12.77 8.55 -14.49
N PRO A 215 14.11 8.53 -14.39
CA PRO A 215 14.93 7.60 -15.16
C PRO A 215 14.50 6.14 -14.99
N GLU A 216 14.18 5.73 -13.76
CA GLU A 216 13.78 4.36 -13.40
C GLU A 216 12.38 3.98 -13.90
N LYS A 217 11.61 4.95 -14.41
CA LYS A 217 10.32 4.76 -15.09
C LYS A 217 10.40 4.87 -16.61
N SER A 218 11.58 5.13 -17.17
CA SER A 218 11.82 5.20 -18.63
C SER A 218 12.20 3.85 -19.27
N LYS A 219 12.50 2.83 -18.46
CA LYS A 219 12.83 1.46 -18.86
C LYS A 219 12.27 0.44 -17.85
N VAL A 220 12.34 -0.84 -18.19
CA VAL A 220 12.09 -1.94 -17.25
C VAL A 220 13.15 -1.97 -16.15
N ALA A 221 12.79 -2.34 -14.92
CA ALA A 221 13.74 -2.46 -13.82
C ALA A 221 14.54 -3.77 -13.90
N GLU A 222 15.85 -3.67 -13.73
CA GLU A 222 16.75 -4.84 -13.69
C GLU A 222 17.60 -4.84 -12.42
N THR A 223 18.13 -3.67 -12.07
CA THR A 223 18.98 -3.44 -10.90
C THR A 223 18.16 -3.07 -9.67
N LEU A 224 18.74 -3.30 -8.49
CA LEU A 224 18.10 -2.95 -7.21
C LEU A 224 17.72 -1.45 -7.14
N ASP A 225 18.54 -0.54 -7.68
CA ASP A 225 18.27 0.89 -7.62
C ASP A 225 17.16 1.34 -8.61
N GLU A 226 16.96 0.61 -9.71
CA GLU A 226 15.79 0.78 -10.59
C GLU A 226 14.50 0.27 -9.92
N PHE A 227 14.53 -0.89 -9.24
CA PHE A 227 13.40 -1.35 -8.42
C PHE A 227 13.05 -0.35 -7.31
N ARG A 228 14.05 0.13 -6.56
CA ARG A 228 13.87 1.20 -5.56
C ARG A 228 13.28 2.46 -6.20
N GLY A 229 13.74 2.86 -7.38
CA GLY A 229 13.19 3.99 -8.13
C GLY A 229 11.70 3.85 -8.45
N ASN A 230 11.26 2.64 -8.77
CA ASN A 230 9.85 2.33 -8.98
C ASN A 230 9.02 2.53 -7.71
N PHE A 231 9.47 2.03 -6.55
CA PHE A 231 8.78 2.29 -5.27
C PHE A 231 8.86 3.76 -4.81
N ARG A 232 9.97 4.47 -5.10
CA ARG A 232 10.10 5.91 -4.86
C ARG A 232 9.10 6.74 -5.65
N TYR A 233 8.75 6.32 -6.86
CA TYR A 233 7.94 7.09 -7.80
C TYR A 233 6.58 7.48 -7.20
N ASN A 234 5.85 6.51 -6.62
CA ASN A 234 4.52 6.75 -6.04
C ASN A 234 4.56 7.68 -4.82
N LEU A 235 5.71 7.85 -4.16
CA LEU A 235 5.91 8.79 -3.06
C LEU A 235 6.23 10.23 -3.52
N LEU A 236 6.27 10.51 -4.83
CA LEU A 236 6.29 11.87 -5.35
C LEU A 236 4.92 12.55 -5.22
N ASP A 237 3.84 11.76 -5.31
CA ASP A 237 2.46 12.24 -5.18
C ASP A 237 2.17 12.76 -3.75
N GLU A 238 1.38 13.84 -3.62
CA GLU A 238 1.02 14.40 -2.30
C GLU A 238 -0.11 13.60 -1.63
N HIS A 239 -1.09 13.13 -2.40
CA HIS A 239 -2.22 12.37 -1.88
C HIS A 239 -1.76 11.03 -1.30
N VAL A 240 -0.84 10.31 -1.97
CA VAL A 240 -0.20 9.10 -1.42
C VAL A 240 0.53 9.40 -0.11
N ARG A 241 1.37 10.43 -0.06
CA ARG A 241 2.11 10.78 1.17
C ARG A 241 1.19 11.17 2.33
N ARG A 242 0.08 11.87 2.06
CA ARG A 242 -0.91 12.25 3.07
C ARG A 242 -1.78 11.08 3.53
N PHE A 243 -2.11 10.16 2.62
CA PHE A 243 -2.81 8.92 2.92
C PHE A 243 -1.95 8.03 3.83
N ASN A 244 -0.72 7.72 3.39
CA ASN A 244 0.25 6.90 4.12
C ASN A 244 0.54 7.42 5.54
N ALA A 245 0.53 8.74 5.74
CA ALA A 245 0.72 9.36 7.05
C ALA A 245 -0.47 9.22 8.01
N GLN A 246 -1.62 8.71 7.57
CA GLN A 246 -2.86 8.64 8.37
C GLN A 246 -3.54 7.27 8.37
N VAL A 247 -3.40 6.52 7.28
CA VAL A 247 -4.01 5.20 7.06
C VAL A 247 -2.90 4.15 7.09
N PRO A 248 -2.92 3.20 8.04
CA PRO A 248 -2.02 2.04 8.02
C PRO A 248 -2.26 1.16 6.80
N SER A 249 -1.19 0.65 6.20
CA SER A 249 -1.29 -0.29 5.09
C SER A 249 -0.97 -1.73 5.52
N ILE A 250 -1.81 -2.67 5.09
CA ILE A 250 -1.50 -4.08 4.98
C ILE A 250 -1.19 -4.33 3.51
N VAL A 251 0.08 -4.57 3.19
CA VAL A 251 0.55 -4.67 1.80
C VAL A 251 0.86 -6.12 1.43
N GLN A 252 0.45 -6.50 0.24
CA GLN A 252 0.78 -7.71 -0.53
C GLN A 252 1.51 -7.27 -1.81
N TRP A 253 2.22 -8.19 -2.46
CA TRP A 253 2.76 -7.98 -3.82
C TRP A 253 1.99 -8.83 -4.83
N ASP A 254 2.11 -8.49 -6.10
CA ASP A 254 1.69 -9.33 -7.20
C ASP A 254 2.84 -9.48 -8.21
N ASP A 255 2.58 -9.50 -9.51
CA ASP A 255 3.60 -9.68 -10.54
C ASP A 255 4.35 -8.39 -10.87
N HIS A 256 3.68 -7.25 -10.96
CA HIS A 256 4.29 -6.03 -11.48
C HIS A 256 5.29 -5.35 -10.52
N GLU A 257 5.40 -5.78 -9.26
CA GLU A 257 6.60 -5.54 -8.45
C GLU A 257 7.89 -6.06 -9.11
N VAL A 258 7.81 -7.10 -9.94
CA VAL A 258 8.93 -7.75 -10.64
C VAL A 258 8.82 -7.55 -12.17
N ARG A 259 7.78 -8.13 -12.77
CA ARG A 259 7.34 -8.00 -14.18
C ARG A 259 6.03 -8.78 -14.41
N ASN A 260 5.20 -8.29 -15.31
CA ASN A 260 3.96 -8.91 -15.84
C ASN A 260 4.08 -10.45 -15.91
N ASN A 261 3.19 -11.24 -15.33
CA ASN A 261 3.02 -12.69 -15.45
C ASN A 261 4.17 -13.58 -14.95
N TRP A 262 5.03 -13.10 -14.04
CA TRP A 262 6.21 -13.88 -13.65
C TRP A 262 5.91 -15.12 -12.78
N TYR A 263 6.86 -16.06 -12.82
CA TYR A 263 6.89 -17.25 -11.98
C TYR A 263 8.35 -17.68 -11.69
N PRO A 264 8.61 -18.45 -10.61
CA PRO A 264 9.95 -18.89 -10.24
C PRO A 264 10.64 -19.72 -11.33
N GLY A 265 11.93 -19.47 -11.55
CA GLY A 265 12.74 -20.14 -12.59
C GLY A 265 12.44 -19.71 -14.03
N GLN A 266 11.62 -18.67 -14.26
CA GLN A 266 11.36 -18.15 -15.59
C GLN A 266 12.62 -17.50 -16.19
N ILE A 267 12.90 -17.82 -17.46
CA ILE A 267 13.93 -17.15 -18.27
C ILE A 267 13.24 -16.26 -19.30
N LEU A 268 13.65 -15.00 -19.38
CA LEU A 268 13.05 -13.99 -20.25
C LEU A 268 13.50 -14.11 -21.71
N ASP A 269 12.52 -14.13 -22.63
CA ASP A 269 12.73 -13.82 -24.06
C ASP A 269 12.16 -12.43 -24.41
N ASP A 270 12.56 -11.43 -23.63
CA ASP A 270 12.20 -10.03 -23.84
C ASP A 270 13.46 -9.19 -24.07
N ALA A 271 13.56 -8.56 -25.23
CA ALA A 271 14.71 -7.73 -25.63
C ALA A 271 14.88 -6.45 -24.78
N ARG A 272 13.88 -6.03 -24.00
CA ARG A 272 13.98 -4.91 -23.05
C ARG A 272 14.92 -5.21 -21.87
N TYR A 273 15.15 -6.49 -21.58
CA TYR A 273 15.95 -6.96 -20.44
C TYR A 273 17.31 -7.49 -20.89
N THR A 274 18.37 -7.13 -20.17
CA THR A 274 19.69 -7.76 -20.22
C THR A 274 19.82 -8.89 -19.20
N GLU A 275 19.30 -8.70 -17.99
CA GLU A 275 19.11 -9.77 -17.01
C GLU A 275 17.94 -10.65 -17.44
N LYS A 276 18.22 -11.92 -17.74
CA LYS A 276 17.18 -12.86 -18.23
C LYS A 276 16.62 -13.76 -17.14
N ASN A 277 17.27 -13.87 -15.98
CA ASN A 277 16.77 -14.75 -14.91
C ASN A 277 15.81 -13.98 -13.99
N VAL A 278 14.54 -14.39 -13.99
CA VAL A 278 13.49 -13.76 -13.17
C VAL A 278 13.75 -13.91 -11.68
N ASP A 279 14.37 -15.00 -11.21
CA ASP A 279 14.66 -15.17 -9.77
C ASP A 279 15.63 -14.08 -9.26
N VAL A 280 16.52 -13.59 -10.14
CA VAL A 280 17.44 -12.49 -9.84
C VAL A 280 16.68 -11.16 -9.77
N LEU A 281 15.72 -10.94 -10.65
CA LEU A 281 14.84 -9.76 -10.63
C LEU A 281 13.94 -9.77 -9.39
N ALA A 282 13.29 -10.89 -9.11
CA ALA A 282 12.42 -11.08 -7.95
C ALA A 282 13.18 -10.89 -6.63
N ALA A 283 14.41 -11.40 -6.50
CA ALA A 283 15.25 -11.17 -5.32
C ALA A 283 15.65 -9.70 -5.13
N ARG A 284 15.91 -8.96 -6.21
CA ARG A 284 16.18 -7.51 -6.18
C ARG A 284 14.93 -6.72 -5.82
N SER A 285 13.77 -7.08 -6.38
CA SER A 285 12.50 -6.46 -6.08
C SER A 285 12.03 -6.71 -4.64
N MET A 286 12.03 -7.97 -4.17
CA MET A 286 11.67 -8.35 -2.78
C MET A 286 12.48 -7.54 -1.74
N ARG A 287 13.77 -7.27 -2.02
CA ARG A 287 14.57 -6.36 -1.18
C ARG A 287 14.04 -4.93 -1.21
N ALA A 288 13.77 -4.37 -2.38
CA ALA A 288 13.23 -3.01 -2.51
C ALA A 288 11.82 -2.90 -1.89
N PHE A 289 10.93 -3.87 -2.12
CA PHE A 289 9.61 -3.96 -1.50
C PHE A 289 9.70 -3.97 0.04
N GLY A 290 10.59 -4.80 0.60
CA GLY A 290 10.88 -4.81 2.04
C GLY A 290 11.52 -3.51 2.56
N GLU A 291 12.32 -2.82 1.76
CA GLU A 291 12.86 -1.49 2.08
C GLU A 291 11.78 -0.39 2.02
N TYR A 292 10.72 -0.53 1.21
CA TYR A 292 9.70 0.49 0.98
C TYR A 292 8.39 0.32 1.74
N PHE A 293 8.06 -0.89 2.20
CA PHE A 293 6.82 -1.16 2.93
C PHE A 293 7.01 -1.64 4.38
N PRO A 294 6.19 -1.16 5.32
CA PRO A 294 6.17 -1.60 6.71
C PRO A 294 5.50 -2.99 6.88
N VAL A 295 6.18 -4.06 6.43
CA VAL A 295 5.69 -5.45 6.48
C VAL A 295 6.42 -6.28 7.57
N SER A 296 5.70 -6.77 8.57
CA SER A 296 6.26 -7.34 9.82
C SER A 296 7.01 -8.68 9.68
N THR A 297 6.91 -9.31 8.52
CA THR A 297 7.64 -10.53 8.15
C THR A 297 8.85 -10.27 7.26
N LEU A 298 9.06 -9.05 6.76
CA LEU A 298 10.24 -8.67 5.97
C LEU A 298 11.30 -7.91 6.79
N HIS A 299 10.89 -7.32 7.92
CA HIS A 299 11.77 -6.58 8.83
C HIS A 299 12.36 -7.49 9.90
N ALA A 300 13.70 -7.46 10.06
CA ALA A 300 14.43 -8.31 10.99
C ALA A 300 13.94 -8.15 12.44
N ARG A 301 13.71 -9.29 13.12
CA ARG A 301 13.39 -9.30 14.54
C ARG A 301 14.67 -9.08 15.35
N VAL A 302 14.55 -8.42 16.50
CA VAL A 302 15.67 -8.25 17.46
C VAL A 302 16.22 -9.61 17.94
N GLU A 303 15.37 -10.64 17.95
CA GLU A 303 15.73 -12.03 18.17
C GLU A 303 15.30 -12.86 16.94
N PRO A 304 16.24 -13.42 16.17
CA PRO A 304 15.92 -14.35 15.09
C PRO A 304 15.24 -15.62 15.64
N ARG A 305 14.22 -16.11 14.95
CA ARG A 305 13.65 -17.45 15.19
C ARG A 305 14.23 -18.42 14.16
N LYS A 306 14.13 -19.73 14.43
CA LYS A 306 14.55 -20.77 13.46
C LYS A 306 13.81 -20.70 12.12
N ASP A 307 12.62 -20.10 12.12
CA ASP A 307 11.73 -19.97 10.96
C ASP A 307 11.58 -18.48 10.53
N ASP A 308 12.65 -17.67 10.64
CA ASP A 308 12.65 -16.23 10.27
C ASP A 308 12.81 -16.03 8.74
N ASP A 309 12.11 -16.85 7.95
CA ASP A 309 12.01 -16.67 6.50
C ASP A 309 11.26 -15.38 6.19
N ARG A 310 11.91 -14.52 5.39
CA ARG A 310 11.32 -13.28 4.89
C ARG A 310 10.27 -13.63 3.84
N ARG A 311 9.01 -13.54 4.25
CA ARG A 311 7.84 -13.88 3.42
C ARG A 311 6.81 -12.76 3.42
N ILE A 312 5.97 -12.72 2.39
CA ILE A 312 4.85 -11.76 2.32
C ILE A 312 3.61 -12.31 3.03
N TYR A 313 3.32 -13.60 2.85
CA TYR A 313 2.14 -14.23 3.44
C TYR A 313 2.17 -14.22 4.99
N ARG A 314 1.08 -13.77 5.60
CA ARG A 314 0.97 -13.55 7.06
C ARG A 314 -0.49 -13.35 7.49
N VAL A 315 -0.75 -13.47 8.80
CA VAL A 315 -2.06 -13.10 9.37
C VAL A 315 -1.92 -11.81 10.17
N VAL A 316 -2.63 -10.76 9.75
CA VAL A 316 -2.76 -9.52 10.51
C VAL A 316 -4.10 -9.54 11.26
N ARG A 317 -4.04 -9.46 12.59
CA ARG A 317 -5.19 -9.72 13.47
C ARG A 317 -5.82 -8.40 13.94
N GLN A 318 -7.05 -8.15 13.48
CA GLN A 318 -7.81 -6.93 13.71
C GLN A 318 -8.90 -7.16 14.79
N GLY A 319 -8.44 -7.47 16.00
CA GLY A 319 -9.30 -7.72 17.15
C GLY A 319 -10.10 -9.03 17.04
N PRO A 320 -11.27 -9.13 17.70
CA PRO A 320 -12.12 -10.32 17.66
C PRO A 320 -13.03 -10.37 16.41
N LEU A 321 -13.11 -9.30 15.62
CA LEU A 321 -14.00 -9.22 14.46
C LEU A 321 -13.36 -9.78 13.19
N LEU A 322 -12.06 -9.54 12.97
CA LEU A 322 -11.42 -9.77 11.69
C LEU A 322 -9.99 -10.32 11.85
N ASP A 323 -9.69 -11.42 11.16
CA ASP A 323 -8.34 -11.82 10.80
C ASP A 323 -8.16 -11.61 9.28
N VAL A 324 -7.11 -10.91 8.86
CA VAL A 324 -6.72 -10.74 7.45
C VAL A 324 -5.59 -11.72 7.14
N PHE A 325 -5.84 -12.65 6.23
CA PHE A 325 -4.90 -13.64 5.72
C PHE A 325 -4.32 -13.11 4.42
N VAL A 326 -3.14 -12.51 4.50
CA VAL A 326 -2.39 -12.04 3.33
C VAL A 326 -1.71 -13.25 2.69
N LEU A 327 -1.90 -13.43 1.40
CA LEU A 327 -1.26 -14.47 0.61
C LEU A 327 0.00 -13.94 -0.10
N ASP A 328 0.61 -14.84 -0.87
CA ASP A 328 1.66 -14.58 -1.86
C ASP A 328 1.49 -15.65 -2.94
N MET A 329 0.91 -15.30 -4.08
CA MET A 329 0.64 -16.27 -5.15
C MET A 329 1.65 -16.15 -6.31
N ARG A 330 2.85 -15.62 -5.99
CA ARG A 330 3.96 -15.39 -6.92
C ARG A 330 5.23 -16.14 -6.53
N THR A 331 5.69 -16.04 -5.30
CA THR A 331 6.97 -16.65 -4.87
C THR A 331 7.00 -18.18 -4.98
N TYR A 332 5.84 -18.83 -4.83
CA TYR A 332 5.75 -20.28 -4.60
C TYR A 332 4.91 -21.05 -5.64
N ARG A 333 4.43 -20.35 -6.68
CA ARG A 333 3.63 -20.91 -7.78
C ARG A 333 4.47 -21.77 -8.74
N ASN A 334 3.80 -22.59 -9.52
CA ASN A 334 4.38 -23.24 -10.71
C ASN A 334 4.39 -22.33 -11.95
N ALA A 335 5.06 -22.79 -13.00
CA ALA A 335 5.12 -22.10 -14.29
C ALA A 335 3.76 -21.88 -14.95
N ASN A 336 3.59 -20.76 -15.65
CA ASN A 336 2.40 -20.51 -16.47
C ASN A 336 2.32 -21.56 -17.57
N SER A 337 1.13 -22.14 -17.72
CA SER A 337 0.87 -23.31 -18.56
C SER A 337 -0.61 -23.32 -18.96
N PRO A 338 -1.06 -24.24 -19.81
CA PRO A 338 -2.48 -24.40 -20.12
C PRO A 338 -3.36 -24.84 -18.93
N GLY A 339 -2.77 -25.14 -17.76
CA GLY A 339 -3.49 -25.50 -16.53
C GLY A 339 -4.20 -26.85 -16.56
N ARG A 340 -3.82 -27.76 -17.47
CA ARG A 340 -4.54 -29.02 -17.78
C ARG A 340 -4.14 -30.22 -16.93
N GLN A 341 -3.11 -30.10 -16.09
CA GLN A 341 -2.53 -31.22 -15.37
C GLN A 341 -3.51 -31.78 -14.30
N PRO A 342 -3.69 -33.12 -14.19
CA PRO A 342 -4.60 -33.73 -13.21
C PRO A 342 -4.00 -33.82 -11.80
N ASP A 343 -2.69 -33.59 -11.67
CA ASP A 343 -1.96 -33.45 -10.42
C ASP A 343 -1.07 -32.19 -10.46
N ASP A 344 -0.94 -31.51 -9.32
CA ASP A 344 -0.16 -30.28 -9.21
C ASP A 344 0.23 -30.00 -7.75
N ALA A 345 1.35 -30.59 -7.31
CA ALA A 345 1.81 -30.44 -5.92
C ALA A 345 2.27 -29.01 -5.58
N THR A 346 2.76 -28.26 -6.56
CA THR A 346 3.22 -26.87 -6.38
C THR A 346 2.06 -25.88 -6.50
N GLY A 347 1.21 -26.05 -7.51
CA GLY A 347 0.02 -25.22 -7.74
C GLY A 347 0.30 -23.73 -7.72
N ILE A 348 -0.54 -22.98 -7.00
CA ILE A 348 -0.54 -21.51 -6.99
C ILE A 348 -0.01 -20.91 -5.68
N LEU A 349 -0.06 -21.65 -4.56
CA LEU A 349 0.43 -21.20 -3.26
C LEU A 349 1.74 -21.88 -2.83
N GLY A 350 2.11 -23.01 -3.44
CA GLY A 350 3.10 -23.93 -2.87
C GLY A 350 2.59 -24.67 -1.63
N ALA A 351 3.16 -25.84 -1.37
CA ALA A 351 2.70 -26.75 -0.32
C ALA A 351 2.76 -26.13 1.10
N GLU A 352 3.80 -25.37 1.41
CA GLU A 352 4.01 -24.80 2.75
C GLU A 352 3.00 -23.70 3.08
N GLN A 353 2.72 -22.79 2.15
CA GLN A 353 1.74 -21.73 2.32
C GLN A 353 0.32 -22.28 2.37
N LEU A 354 -0.01 -23.29 1.55
CA LEU A 354 -1.30 -23.99 1.61
C LEU A 354 -1.50 -24.66 2.99
N ALA A 355 -0.48 -25.36 3.50
CA ALA A 355 -0.52 -25.97 4.83
C ALA A 355 -0.60 -24.91 5.96
N TRP A 356 0.11 -23.79 5.81
CA TRP A 356 0.02 -22.64 6.72
C TRP A 356 -1.38 -22.04 6.74
N LEU A 357 -1.98 -21.79 5.57
CA LEU A 357 -3.27 -21.13 5.42
C LEU A 357 -4.38 -21.97 6.04
N LYS A 358 -4.42 -23.27 5.72
CA LYS A 358 -5.34 -24.24 6.33
C LYS A 358 -5.25 -24.25 7.86
N ARG A 359 -4.02 -24.28 8.40
CA ARG A 359 -3.78 -24.28 9.84
C ARG A 359 -4.24 -22.98 10.50
N GLU A 360 -3.87 -21.82 9.95
CA GLU A 360 -4.25 -20.54 10.54
C GLU A 360 -5.76 -20.27 10.44
N LEU A 361 -6.41 -20.66 9.34
CA LEU A 361 -7.87 -20.59 9.17
C LEU A 361 -8.61 -21.41 10.24
N SER A 362 -8.19 -22.66 10.48
CA SER A 362 -8.77 -23.52 11.54
C SER A 362 -8.44 -23.04 12.97
N ARG A 363 -7.34 -22.30 13.15
CA ARG A 363 -6.95 -21.69 14.45
C ARG A 363 -7.66 -20.36 14.71
N SER A 364 -8.09 -19.64 13.68
CA SER A 364 -8.76 -18.36 13.83
C SER A 364 -10.06 -18.47 14.64
N ARG A 365 -10.34 -17.43 15.42
CA ARG A 365 -11.58 -17.24 16.18
C ARG A 365 -12.26 -15.92 15.85
N ALA A 366 -11.75 -15.18 14.86
CA ALA A 366 -12.38 -13.97 14.37
C ALA A 366 -13.72 -14.29 13.68
N VAL A 367 -14.67 -13.36 13.79
CA VAL A 367 -15.98 -13.48 13.12
C VAL A 367 -15.80 -13.60 11.60
N TRP A 368 -14.93 -12.76 11.03
CA TRP A 368 -14.60 -12.72 9.62
C TRP A 368 -13.14 -13.08 9.38
N LYS A 369 -12.89 -13.77 8.27
CA LYS A 369 -11.60 -14.26 7.80
C LYS A 369 -11.45 -13.77 6.37
N VAL A 370 -10.89 -12.58 6.21
CA VAL A 370 -10.64 -12.01 4.89
C VAL A 370 -9.38 -12.65 4.34
N ILE A 371 -9.52 -13.33 3.21
CA ILE A 371 -8.39 -13.88 2.46
C ILE A 371 -8.05 -12.85 1.40
N ALA A 372 -6.94 -12.14 1.62
CA ALA A 372 -6.38 -11.20 0.66
C ALA A 372 -5.55 -12.00 -0.34
N SER A 373 -6.05 -12.02 -1.57
CA SER A 373 -5.52 -12.75 -2.71
C SER A 373 -5.12 -11.69 -3.71
N ASP A 374 -3.97 -11.85 -4.34
CA ASP A 374 -3.44 -10.86 -5.28
C ASP A 374 -4.27 -10.98 -6.59
N MET A 375 -4.20 -12.15 -7.23
CA MET A 375 -5.05 -12.54 -8.36
C MET A 375 -6.45 -13.07 -7.96
N PRO A 376 -7.43 -13.03 -8.87
CA PRO A 376 -8.76 -13.66 -8.71
C PRO A 376 -8.76 -15.19 -8.82
N LEU A 377 -9.83 -15.81 -8.28
CA LEU A 377 -10.01 -17.27 -8.26
C LEU A 377 -10.68 -17.82 -9.52
N GLY A 378 -11.82 -17.25 -9.93
CA GLY A 378 -12.66 -17.77 -11.00
C GLY A 378 -12.55 -17.02 -12.33
N ILE A 379 -11.74 -15.96 -12.40
CA ILE A 379 -11.56 -15.14 -13.60
C ILE A 379 -10.36 -15.66 -14.39
N VAL A 380 -10.57 -15.93 -15.67
CA VAL A 380 -9.55 -16.43 -16.59
C VAL A 380 -8.66 -15.27 -17.02
N VAL A 381 -7.38 -15.34 -16.64
CA VAL A 381 -6.33 -14.37 -17.02
C VAL A 381 -5.33 -15.06 -17.95
N PRO A 382 -5.36 -14.81 -19.28
CA PRO A 382 -4.49 -15.46 -20.25
C PRO A 382 -3.06 -14.90 -20.24
N ASP A 383 -2.09 -15.81 -20.31
CA ASP A 383 -0.67 -15.51 -20.53
C ASP A 383 -0.29 -15.92 -21.97
N GLY A 384 -0.44 -14.98 -22.91
CA GLY A 384 -0.31 -15.26 -24.33
C GLY A 384 -1.46 -16.10 -24.90
N ALA A 385 -1.17 -16.97 -25.87
CA ALA A 385 -2.20 -17.65 -26.67
C ALA A 385 -2.79 -18.93 -26.04
N ALA A 386 -2.09 -19.56 -25.09
CA ALA A 386 -2.44 -20.90 -24.61
C ALA A 386 -2.21 -21.13 -23.10
N ASN A 387 -1.45 -20.26 -22.42
CA ASN A 387 -1.18 -20.38 -21.00
C ASN A 387 -2.11 -19.48 -20.19
N PHE A 388 -2.19 -19.76 -18.89
CA PHE A 388 -2.94 -18.97 -17.93
C PHE A 388 -2.06 -18.62 -16.73
N GLU A 389 -2.42 -17.52 -16.10
CA GLU A 389 -1.70 -16.93 -14.99
C GLU A 389 -2.47 -17.03 -13.67
N ALA A 390 -3.75 -16.68 -13.68
CA ALA A 390 -4.59 -16.79 -12.49
C ALA A 390 -4.83 -18.27 -12.11
N VAL A 391 -5.70 -18.46 -11.12
CA VAL A 391 -6.18 -19.79 -10.70
C VAL A 391 -6.98 -20.46 -11.82
N ALA A 392 -7.93 -19.74 -12.41
CA ALA A 392 -8.83 -20.25 -13.43
C ALA A 392 -8.14 -20.37 -14.81
N GLN A 393 -8.35 -21.53 -15.44
CA GLN A 393 -7.70 -21.92 -16.70
C GLN A 393 -8.67 -21.93 -17.90
N GLY A 394 -9.96 -21.71 -17.68
CA GLY A 394 -10.99 -21.53 -18.70
C GLY A 394 -11.74 -22.79 -19.18
N ASP A 395 -11.61 -23.91 -18.49
CA ASP A 395 -12.33 -25.17 -18.69
C ASP A 395 -13.16 -25.48 -17.45
N SER A 396 -14.46 -25.42 -17.64
CA SER A 396 -15.47 -25.48 -16.58
C SER A 396 -15.81 -26.89 -16.11
N GLY A 397 -14.86 -27.82 -16.29
CA GLY A 397 -14.89 -29.19 -15.84
C GLY A 397 -14.46 -29.35 -14.38
N ALA A 398 -13.96 -30.55 -14.05
CA ALA A 398 -13.36 -30.78 -12.74
C ALA A 398 -12.07 -29.94 -12.57
N PRO A 399 -11.69 -29.56 -11.33
CA PRO A 399 -10.49 -28.75 -11.09
C PRO A 399 -9.25 -29.38 -11.71
N LEU A 400 -8.48 -28.58 -12.46
CA LEU A 400 -7.19 -28.97 -13.03
C LEU A 400 -6.11 -27.94 -12.68
N GLY A 401 -4.86 -28.39 -12.67
CA GLY A 401 -3.69 -27.55 -12.37
C GLY A 401 -3.85 -26.74 -11.09
N ARG A 402 -3.72 -25.42 -11.20
CA ARG A 402 -3.77 -24.48 -10.05
C ARG A 402 -5.09 -24.53 -9.29
N GLU A 403 -6.19 -24.89 -9.95
CA GLU A 403 -7.50 -25.04 -9.30
C GLU A 403 -7.51 -26.20 -8.29
N LEU A 404 -6.64 -27.20 -8.43
CA LEU A 404 -6.55 -28.35 -7.51
C LEU A 404 -6.26 -27.89 -6.07
N GLN A 405 -5.34 -26.94 -5.89
CA GLN A 405 -5.03 -26.39 -4.56
C GLN A 405 -6.16 -25.54 -3.98
N ILE A 406 -6.90 -24.81 -4.82
CA ILE A 406 -8.06 -24.03 -4.39
C ILE A 406 -9.22 -24.97 -4.03
N ALA A 407 -9.46 -26.03 -4.80
CA ALA A 407 -10.40 -27.08 -4.47
C ALA A 407 -10.04 -27.79 -3.14
N GLU A 408 -8.75 -28.05 -2.91
CA GLU A 408 -8.24 -28.63 -1.66
C GLU A 408 -8.41 -27.70 -0.45
N LEU A 409 -8.20 -26.39 -0.64
CA LEU A 409 -8.41 -25.36 0.39
C LEU A 409 -9.90 -25.18 0.72
N LEU A 410 -10.75 -25.05 -0.31
CA LEU A 410 -12.20 -24.89 -0.17
C LEU A 410 -12.85 -26.11 0.50
N ARG A 411 -12.37 -27.32 0.15
CA ARG A 411 -12.69 -28.57 0.85
C ARG A 411 -12.30 -28.48 2.33
N HIS A 412 -11.08 -28.06 2.65
CA HIS A 412 -10.61 -27.92 4.03
C HIS A 412 -11.48 -26.94 4.82
N ILE A 413 -11.79 -25.77 4.25
CA ILE A 413 -12.67 -24.74 4.85
C ILE A 413 -14.03 -25.35 5.24
N LYS A 414 -14.67 -26.08 4.32
CA LYS A 414 -15.95 -26.78 4.54
C LYS A 414 -15.85 -27.82 5.66
N HIS A 415 -14.96 -28.82 5.54
CA HIS A 415 -14.92 -29.94 6.48
C HIS A 415 -14.40 -29.55 7.87
N ALA A 416 -13.51 -28.56 7.95
CA ALA A 416 -13.08 -27.96 9.23
C ALA A 416 -14.08 -26.92 9.78
N ARG A 417 -15.21 -26.68 9.09
CA ARG A 417 -16.30 -25.75 9.47
C ARG A 417 -15.79 -24.33 9.75
N VAL A 418 -14.88 -23.85 8.89
CA VAL A 418 -14.34 -22.49 8.96
C VAL A 418 -15.34 -21.52 8.36
N THR A 419 -16.12 -20.86 9.21
CA THR A 419 -17.14 -19.89 8.78
C THR A 419 -16.56 -18.47 8.62
N GLY A 420 -17.27 -17.62 7.86
CA GLY A 420 -16.97 -16.20 7.71
C GLY A 420 -15.80 -15.89 6.76
N THR A 421 -15.51 -16.76 5.80
CA THR A 421 -14.47 -16.55 4.78
C THR A 421 -14.96 -15.64 3.66
N VAL A 422 -14.20 -14.59 3.33
CA VAL A 422 -14.46 -13.67 2.20
C VAL A 422 -13.15 -13.44 1.47
N TRP A 423 -13.17 -13.44 0.14
CA TRP A 423 -11.99 -13.18 -0.70
C TRP A 423 -12.00 -11.76 -1.24
N LEU A 424 -10.87 -11.06 -1.18
CA LEU A 424 -10.67 -9.72 -1.75
C LEU A 424 -9.47 -9.74 -2.69
N THR A 425 -9.65 -9.25 -3.92
CA THR A 425 -8.71 -9.41 -5.04
C THR A 425 -8.56 -8.12 -5.89
N ALA A 426 -7.49 -8.04 -6.69
CA ALA A 426 -7.19 -6.97 -7.64
C ALA A 426 -6.84 -7.55 -9.04
N ASP A 427 -5.68 -7.23 -9.62
CA ASP A 427 -5.08 -7.80 -10.87
C ASP A 427 -5.83 -7.48 -12.18
N VAL A 428 -7.16 -7.58 -12.21
CA VAL A 428 -7.92 -7.50 -13.47
C VAL A 428 -8.36 -6.08 -13.89
N HIS A 429 -8.03 -5.05 -13.12
CA HIS A 429 -8.26 -3.63 -13.45
C HIS A 429 -9.73 -3.26 -13.73
N TYR A 430 -10.64 -3.87 -12.99
CA TYR A 430 -12.03 -3.44 -12.85
C TYR A 430 -12.58 -3.85 -11.48
N THR A 431 -13.80 -3.40 -11.16
CA THR A 431 -14.48 -3.81 -9.92
C THR A 431 -15.68 -4.72 -10.19
N SER A 432 -15.82 -5.78 -9.39
CA SER A 432 -16.87 -6.79 -9.55
C SER A 432 -17.14 -7.57 -8.24
N ALA A 433 -18.29 -8.26 -8.20
CA ALA A 433 -18.68 -9.12 -7.09
C ALA A 433 -19.17 -10.48 -7.62
N GLN A 434 -18.61 -11.56 -7.09
CA GLN A 434 -18.86 -12.93 -7.50
C GLN A 434 -19.33 -13.75 -6.29
N HIS A 435 -20.39 -14.53 -6.47
CA HIS A 435 -20.82 -15.54 -5.50
C HIS A 435 -20.55 -16.94 -6.03
N TYR A 436 -19.77 -17.73 -5.30
CA TYR A 436 -19.42 -19.10 -5.66
C TYR A 436 -20.28 -20.08 -4.87
N ASP A 437 -20.85 -21.08 -5.53
CA ASP A 437 -21.81 -22.01 -4.92
C ASP A 437 -21.72 -23.41 -5.54
N PRO A 438 -21.62 -24.48 -4.72
CA PRO A 438 -21.51 -25.84 -5.21
C PRO A 438 -22.72 -26.29 -6.04
N SER A 439 -23.90 -25.68 -5.89
CA SER A 439 -25.05 -26.00 -6.76
C SER A 439 -24.75 -25.73 -8.25
N ARG A 440 -24.02 -24.63 -8.55
CA ARG A 440 -23.64 -24.22 -9.92
C ARG A 440 -22.30 -24.78 -10.41
N ALA A 441 -21.43 -25.18 -9.48
CA ALA A 441 -20.05 -25.58 -9.76
C ALA A 441 -19.92 -26.97 -10.40
N ALA A 442 -18.81 -27.23 -11.10
CA ALA A 442 -18.41 -28.61 -11.42
C ALA A 442 -17.83 -29.32 -10.19
N PHE A 443 -16.96 -28.66 -9.42
CA PHE A 443 -16.47 -29.16 -8.13
C PHE A 443 -17.53 -28.96 -7.04
N LYS A 444 -18.04 -30.02 -6.42
CA LYS A 444 -19.15 -29.93 -5.44
C LYS A 444 -18.71 -29.84 -3.97
N ASP A 445 -17.45 -30.08 -3.64
CA ASP A 445 -17.01 -30.28 -2.25
C ASP A 445 -16.49 -29.02 -1.56
N PHE A 446 -17.28 -27.95 -1.59
CA PHE A 446 -17.03 -26.70 -0.85
C PHE A 446 -18.32 -26.11 -0.26
N ALA A 447 -18.21 -25.01 0.49
CA ALA A 447 -19.35 -24.25 1.04
C ALA A 447 -19.42 -22.85 0.38
N PRO A 448 -20.60 -22.25 0.17
CA PRO A 448 -20.73 -20.99 -0.57
C PRO A 448 -19.91 -19.82 0.02
N PHE A 449 -19.31 -19.02 -0.85
CA PHE A 449 -18.47 -17.88 -0.47
C PHE A 449 -18.56 -16.73 -1.48
N TRP A 450 -18.08 -15.56 -1.07
CA TRP A 450 -17.99 -14.36 -1.90
C TRP A 450 -16.55 -13.98 -2.19
N GLU A 451 -16.33 -13.52 -3.42
CA GLU A 451 -15.15 -12.78 -3.88
C GLU A 451 -15.59 -11.37 -4.27
N PHE A 452 -14.76 -10.38 -3.96
CA PHE A 452 -14.93 -9.01 -4.40
C PHE A 452 -13.63 -8.48 -4.97
N VAL A 453 -13.69 -8.08 -6.24
CA VAL A 453 -12.55 -7.55 -6.97
C VAL A 453 -12.60 -6.02 -6.94
N SER A 454 -11.48 -5.36 -6.70
CA SER A 454 -11.39 -3.92 -6.93
C SER A 454 -10.00 -3.44 -7.33
N GLY A 455 -9.98 -2.71 -8.45
CA GLY A 455 -8.89 -1.95 -9.01
C GLY A 455 -9.32 -1.35 -10.36
N PRO A 456 -8.54 -0.46 -10.98
CA PRO A 456 -7.23 0.00 -10.54
C PRO A 456 -7.30 1.30 -9.71
N LEU A 457 -6.21 1.61 -8.99
CA LEU A 457 -6.01 2.91 -8.31
C LEU A 457 -5.32 3.96 -9.17
N ALA A 458 -4.38 3.55 -10.03
CA ALA A 458 -3.69 4.42 -10.99
C ALA A 458 -3.13 3.59 -12.16
N ALA A 459 -3.99 2.84 -12.86
CA ALA A 459 -3.58 1.99 -13.97
C ALA A 459 -4.62 1.97 -15.09
N GLY A 460 -4.32 1.31 -16.21
CA GLY A 460 -5.21 1.28 -17.37
C GLY A 460 -6.40 0.36 -17.11
N GLY A 461 -7.64 0.79 -17.32
CA GLY A 461 -8.81 -0.08 -17.12
C GLY A 461 -8.98 -1.11 -18.26
N PHE A 462 -9.40 -2.34 -17.93
CA PHE A 462 -9.55 -3.44 -18.90
C PHE A 462 -10.96 -4.06 -18.92
N PRO A 463 -11.36 -4.74 -20.03
CA PRO A 463 -12.65 -5.43 -20.10
C PRO A 463 -12.77 -6.57 -19.10
N ALA A 464 -14.02 -6.88 -18.71
CA ALA A 464 -14.32 -7.97 -17.81
C ALA A 464 -13.79 -9.32 -18.35
N GLY A 465 -13.01 -10.03 -17.54
CA GLY A 465 -12.50 -11.36 -17.88
C GLY A 465 -13.60 -12.41 -17.91
N ARG A 466 -13.39 -13.49 -18.69
CA ARG A 466 -14.30 -14.64 -18.71
C ARG A 466 -14.22 -15.36 -17.36
N LEU A 467 -15.37 -15.80 -16.85
CA LEU A 467 -15.45 -16.65 -15.67
C LEU A 467 -15.39 -18.13 -16.02
N ASP A 468 -14.80 -18.92 -15.13
CA ASP A 468 -14.75 -20.37 -15.20
C ASP A 468 -15.74 -21.03 -14.22
N ALA A 469 -16.52 -22.01 -14.68
CA ALA A 469 -17.56 -22.65 -13.88
C ALA A 469 -17.06 -23.77 -12.94
N THR A 470 -15.75 -24.04 -12.87
CA THR A 470 -15.13 -25.01 -11.94
C THR A 470 -15.69 -24.88 -10.52
N PHE A 471 -15.79 -23.66 -10.01
CA PHE A 471 -16.34 -23.31 -8.69
C PHE A 471 -17.71 -22.60 -8.75
N GLY A 472 -18.37 -22.57 -9.90
CA GLY A 472 -19.74 -22.07 -10.06
C GLY A 472 -19.98 -20.59 -9.67
N PRO A 473 -19.13 -19.64 -10.11
CA PRO A 473 -19.38 -18.22 -9.90
C PRO A 473 -20.70 -17.77 -10.52
N ASP A 474 -21.35 -16.82 -9.84
CA ASP A 474 -22.39 -15.94 -10.36
C ASP A 474 -21.91 -14.50 -10.21
N GLN A 475 -21.77 -13.78 -11.32
CA GLN A 475 -21.26 -12.40 -11.34
C GLN A 475 -22.41 -11.42 -11.10
N VAL A 476 -22.75 -11.27 -9.83
CA VAL A 476 -23.87 -10.42 -9.37
C VAL A 476 -23.64 -8.95 -9.71
N PHE A 477 -22.39 -8.51 -9.87
CA PHE A 477 -22.06 -7.16 -10.31
C PHE A 477 -20.71 -7.10 -11.04
N VAL A 478 -20.62 -6.25 -12.06
CA VAL A 478 -19.37 -5.88 -12.74
C VAL A 478 -19.43 -4.45 -13.27
N LYS A 479 -18.33 -3.70 -13.10
CA LYS A 479 -18.10 -2.40 -13.73
C LYS A 479 -16.70 -2.38 -14.32
N ALA A 480 -16.63 -2.69 -15.62
CA ALA A 480 -15.41 -2.71 -16.42
C ALA A 480 -15.56 -1.80 -17.66
N PRO A 481 -14.48 -1.22 -18.20
CA PRO A 481 -14.47 -0.61 -19.53
C PRO A 481 -14.76 -1.63 -20.66
N SER A 482 -15.06 -1.13 -21.87
CA SER A 482 -15.30 -1.97 -23.06
C SER A 482 -14.07 -2.17 -23.95
N ARG A 483 -12.94 -1.52 -23.64
CA ARG A 483 -11.66 -1.65 -24.35
C ARG A 483 -10.52 -1.82 -23.34
N ALA A 484 -9.39 -2.34 -23.81
CA ALA A 484 -8.17 -2.48 -23.01
C ALA A 484 -7.45 -1.14 -22.78
N ASN A 485 -6.70 -1.06 -21.69
CA ASN A 485 -5.84 0.07 -21.31
C ASN A 485 -6.53 1.46 -21.36
N VAL A 486 -7.73 1.57 -20.78
CA VAL A 486 -8.48 2.85 -20.71
C VAL A 486 -7.85 3.80 -19.69
N SER A 487 -7.65 5.06 -20.10
CA SER A 487 -7.08 6.10 -19.24
C SER A 487 -7.93 6.35 -17.99
N PRO A 488 -7.32 6.69 -16.84
CA PRO A 488 -8.04 7.22 -15.67
C PRO A 488 -8.84 8.51 -15.94
N MET A 489 -8.58 9.21 -17.05
CA MET A 489 -9.40 10.34 -17.54
C MET A 489 -10.66 9.92 -18.33
N GLU A 490 -10.85 8.63 -18.59
CA GLU A 490 -12.00 8.04 -19.29
C GLU A 490 -12.77 7.04 -18.42
N SER A 491 -12.09 6.26 -17.57
CA SER A 491 -12.69 5.42 -16.53
C SER A 491 -12.27 5.91 -15.15
N PRO A 492 -13.19 6.10 -14.19
CA PRO A 492 -12.79 6.36 -12.82
C PRO A 492 -11.97 5.20 -12.26
N GLN A 493 -11.15 5.49 -11.26
CA GLN A 493 -10.42 4.50 -10.48
C GLN A 493 -11.37 3.85 -9.47
N TYR A 494 -11.16 2.58 -9.14
CA TYR A 494 -12.08 1.81 -8.31
C TYR A 494 -11.39 1.32 -7.04
N PHE A 495 -12.09 1.38 -5.91
CA PHE A 495 -11.64 0.82 -4.64
C PHE A 495 -12.82 0.22 -3.88
N GLY A 496 -12.53 -0.78 -3.06
CA GLY A 496 -13.51 -1.40 -2.19
C GLY A 496 -13.50 -0.82 -0.78
N GLU A 497 -14.65 -0.83 -0.11
CA GLU A 497 -14.80 -0.52 1.31
C GLU A 497 -15.48 -1.69 2.01
N VAL A 498 -14.97 -2.05 3.18
CA VAL A 498 -15.55 -3.05 4.08
C VAL A 498 -15.81 -2.41 5.44
N GLU A 499 -16.99 -2.62 5.98
CA GLU A 499 -17.38 -2.21 7.33
C GLU A 499 -17.99 -3.39 8.09
N ILE A 500 -17.46 -3.69 9.27
CA ILE A 500 -17.96 -4.74 10.16
C ILE A 500 -18.58 -4.06 11.39
N ASP A 501 -19.89 -4.22 11.58
CA ASP A 501 -20.59 -3.64 12.72
C ASP A 501 -20.21 -4.34 14.04
N GLY A 502 -19.79 -3.54 15.04
CA GLY A 502 -19.47 -4.03 16.38
C GLY A 502 -20.69 -4.46 17.22
N GLY A 503 -21.90 -4.12 16.76
CA GLY A 503 -23.19 -4.57 17.30
C GLY A 503 -23.49 -6.03 16.94
N SER A 504 -23.90 -6.21 15.69
CA SER A 504 -24.38 -7.43 15.04
C SER A 504 -23.26 -8.38 14.60
N GLY A 505 -22.11 -7.83 14.16
CA GLY A 505 -21.08 -8.57 13.44
C GLY A 505 -21.35 -8.73 11.94
N GLU A 506 -22.37 -8.07 11.37
CA GLU A 506 -22.57 -8.01 9.93
C GLU A 506 -21.39 -7.33 9.24
N LEU A 507 -21.00 -7.85 8.07
CA LEU A 507 -19.96 -7.27 7.21
C LEU A 507 -20.63 -6.70 5.97
N THR A 508 -20.53 -5.40 5.77
CA THR A 508 -20.98 -4.71 4.56
C THR A 508 -19.79 -4.46 3.65
N VAL A 509 -19.85 -4.99 2.43
CA VAL A 509 -18.92 -4.66 1.34
C VAL A 509 -19.57 -3.61 0.44
N ARG A 510 -18.80 -2.61 0.02
CA ARG A 510 -19.20 -1.56 -0.94
C ARG A 510 -18.13 -1.46 -2.01
N LEU A 511 -18.51 -1.51 -3.29
CA LEU A 511 -17.61 -1.27 -4.41
C LEU A 511 -17.80 0.18 -4.86
N ARG A 512 -16.70 0.93 -4.95
CA ARG A 512 -16.72 2.38 -5.19
C ARG A 512 -15.94 2.79 -6.42
N ALA A 513 -16.30 3.95 -6.95
CA ALA A 513 -15.51 4.69 -7.93
C ALA A 513 -15.05 6.04 -7.34
N GLU A 514 -13.91 6.54 -7.82
CA GLU A 514 -13.48 7.93 -7.61
C GLU A 514 -14.62 8.91 -7.97
N GLY A 515 -14.79 9.97 -7.17
CA GLY A 515 -15.98 10.82 -7.14
C GLY A 515 -16.99 10.42 -6.06
N GLY A 516 -16.62 9.54 -5.11
CA GLY A 516 -17.43 9.16 -3.95
C GLY A 516 -18.63 8.23 -4.22
N VAL A 517 -18.77 7.68 -5.43
CA VAL A 517 -19.93 6.87 -5.83
C VAL A 517 -19.83 5.44 -5.28
N VAL A 518 -20.88 4.96 -4.61
CA VAL A 518 -21.07 3.52 -4.33
C VAL A 518 -21.79 2.90 -5.52
N LEU A 519 -21.13 1.96 -6.21
CA LEU A 519 -21.67 1.27 -7.38
C LEU A 519 -22.46 0.02 -7.01
N PHE A 520 -22.04 -0.67 -5.95
CA PHE A 520 -22.63 -1.91 -5.46
C PHE A 520 -22.44 -2.01 -3.94
N SER A 521 -23.35 -2.70 -3.26
CA SER A 521 -23.25 -2.99 -1.84
C SER A 521 -23.82 -4.36 -1.50
N LYS A 522 -23.16 -5.09 -0.60
CA LYS A 522 -23.58 -6.41 -0.12
C LYS A 522 -23.37 -6.52 1.39
N VAL A 523 -24.44 -6.81 2.11
CA VAL A 523 -24.37 -7.20 3.53
C VAL A 523 -24.23 -8.73 3.62
N LEU A 524 -23.24 -9.18 4.40
CA LEU A 524 -22.96 -10.57 4.70
C LEU A 524 -23.22 -10.85 6.19
N GLN A 525 -23.88 -11.96 6.46
CA GLN A 525 -24.36 -12.34 7.79
C GLN A 525 -23.32 -13.22 8.51
N PRO A 526 -22.93 -12.89 9.76
CA PRO A 526 -21.91 -13.64 10.48
C PRO A 526 -22.37 -15.08 10.72
N GLY A 527 -21.46 -16.04 10.52
CA GLY A 527 -21.75 -17.46 10.68
C GLY A 527 -22.67 -18.08 9.63
N ARG A 528 -23.19 -17.33 8.63
CA ARG A 528 -23.93 -17.89 7.48
C ARG A 528 -23.08 -18.10 6.22
N VAL A 529 -21.93 -17.43 6.12
CA VAL A 529 -20.96 -17.63 5.05
C VAL A 529 -20.07 -18.83 5.41
N GLY A 530 -19.94 -19.80 4.50
CA GLY A 530 -19.20 -21.04 4.75
C GLY A 530 -19.95 -22.11 5.57
N LEU A 531 -21.29 -22.15 5.49
CA LEU A 531 -22.14 -23.25 5.99
C LEU A 531 -22.76 -24.05 4.84
#